data_AF-A0A7Y3FV97-F1
#
_entry.id   AF-A0A7Y3FV97-F1
#
_cell.length_a   1.000
_cell.length_b   1.000
_cell.length_c   1.000
_cell.angle_alpha   90.00
_cell.angle_beta   90.00
_cell.angle_gamma   90.00
#
_symmetry.space_group_name_H-M   'P 1'
#
loop_
_entity.id
_entity.type
_entity.pdbx_description
1 polymer ?
#
loop_
_entity_poly.entity_id
_entity_poly.type
_entity_poly.pdbx_seq_one_letter_code
_entity_poly.pdbx_strand_id
1 'polypeptide(L)'
;MFLHTHPYPPFLFHRATKMIVGTLPPPRFTQGELKPGDVNFCYGSRDGQLWRILDTIFDLNLSYETSEKAIEERKQFLHERGIAICDIVASARRQKVDASDLGMKDIELRDIVGYLREYPNINTLLFTGGNSANGPEYLFRKQIKEQGLRLKAVVTEVPRIHEFQLDLPRRTIRTVSLTAPSGAANRAVGSMEAYKAIKAIRPDFNTFDFRVMQYKSFF
;
A
#
# COMPACT_ATOMS: atom_id res chain seq x y z
N MET A 1 4.25 -19.03 -18.56
CA MET A 1 4.17 -18.24 -17.31
C MET A 1 2.93 -17.35 -17.38
N PHE A 2 2.13 -17.33 -16.32
CA PHE A 2 0.93 -16.48 -16.25
C PHE A 2 1.34 -15.00 -16.28
N LEU A 3 0.68 -14.20 -17.13
CA LEU A 3 0.85 -12.75 -17.15
C LEU A 3 -0.12 -12.14 -16.13
N HIS A 4 0.44 -11.62 -15.03
CA HIS A 4 -0.30 -10.95 -13.98
C HIS A 4 -0.28 -9.45 -14.24
N THR A 5 -1.36 -8.92 -14.80
CA THR A 5 -1.54 -7.48 -15.07
C THR A 5 -2.41 -6.84 -13.99
N HIS A 6 -2.03 -5.65 -13.52
CA HIS A 6 -2.85 -4.91 -12.57
C HIS A 6 -4.23 -4.58 -13.19
N PRO A 7 -5.35 -4.93 -12.54
CA PRO A 7 -6.70 -4.84 -13.11
C PRO A 7 -7.25 -3.41 -13.22
N TYR A 8 -6.77 -2.49 -12.38
CA TYR A 8 -7.27 -1.12 -12.31
C TYR A 8 -6.22 -0.10 -12.75
N PRO A 9 -6.63 1.05 -13.34
CA PRO A 9 -5.76 2.21 -13.42
C PRO A 9 -5.43 2.74 -12.01
N PRO A 10 -4.35 3.51 -11.84
CA PRO A 10 -4.11 4.28 -10.62
C PRO A 10 -5.31 5.19 -10.28
N PHE A 11 -5.68 5.26 -9.01
CA PHE A 11 -6.68 6.20 -8.51
C PHE A 11 -5.99 7.50 -8.09
N LEU A 12 -5.89 8.45 -9.02
CA LEU A 12 -5.16 9.71 -8.89
C LEU A 12 -6.12 10.89 -9.11
N PHE A 13 -5.94 11.97 -8.34
CA PHE A 13 -6.70 13.21 -8.51
C PHE A 13 -5.94 14.40 -7.92
N HIS A 14 -6.13 15.59 -8.50
CA HIS A 14 -5.32 16.78 -8.20
C HIS A 14 -5.34 17.22 -6.73
N ARG A 15 -6.44 16.99 -6.00
CA ARG A 15 -6.54 17.35 -4.57
C ARG A 15 -5.78 16.40 -3.64
N ALA A 16 -5.29 15.26 -4.13
CA ALA A 16 -4.62 14.29 -3.29
C ALA A 16 -3.31 14.85 -2.70
N THR A 17 -3.10 14.66 -1.41
CA THR A 17 -1.87 15.04 -0.69
C THR A 17 -1.02 13.83 -0.28
N LYS A 18 -1.65 12.66 -0.25
CA LYS A 18 -1.03 11.37 0.08
C LYS A 18 -1.31 10.37 -1.04
N MET A 19 -0.42 9.42 -1.23
CA MET A 19 -0.63 8.28 -2.12
C MET A 19 -0.30 6.98 -1.39
N ILE A 20 -1.25 6.06 -1.32
CA ILE A 20 -1.01 4.69 -0.87
C ILE A 20 -0.34 3.94 -2.01
N VAL A 21 0.79 3.28 -1.71
CA VAL A 21 1.56 2.52 -2.69
C VAL A 21 1.75 1.09 -2.22
N GLY A 22 1.10 0.15 -2.90
CA GLY A 22 1.28 -1.28 -2.70
C GLY A 22 2.06 -1.93 -3.82
N THR A 23 2.07 -3.26 -3.83
CA THR A 23 2.80 -4.04 -4.82
C THR A 23 1.94 -4.33 -6.06
N LEU A 24 1.04 -5.31 -5.93
CA LEU A 24 0.16 -5.81 -6.98
C LEU A 24 -0.99 -6.59 -6.30
N PRO A 25 -2.26 -6.45 -6.71
CA PRO A 25 -3.36 -7.23 -6.12
C PRO A 25 -3.21 -8.74 -6.41
N PRO A 26 -3.99 -9.61 -5.76
CA PRO A 26 -3.93 -11.05 -6.05
C PRO A 26 -4.27 -11.37 -7.52
N PRO A 27 -3.63 -12.40 -8.15
CA PRO A 27 -3.83 -12.74 -9.56
C PRO A 27 -5.29 -12.91 -10.02
N ARG A 28 -6.16 -13.39 -9.12
CA ARG A 28 -7.59 -13.57 -9.40
C ARG A 28 -8.29 -12.27 -9.82
N PHE A 29 -7.79 -11.12 -9.36
CA PHE A 29 -8.32 -9.82 -9.76
C PHE A 29 -8.02 -9.50 -11.23
N THR A 30 -6.86 -9.90 -11.75
CA THR A 30 -6.54 -9.82 -13.19
C THR A 30 -7.54 -10.62 -14.03
N GLN A 31 -8.00 -11.76 -13.51
CA GLN A 31 -8.93 -12.66 -14.20
C GLN A 31 -10.40 -12.32 -13.97
N GLY A 32 -10.73 -11.40 -13.07
CA GLY A 32 -12.10 -11.11 -12.65
C GLY A 32 -12.73 -12.19 -11.76
N GLU A 33 -11.94 -13.15 -11.26
CA GLU A 33 -12.37 -14.27 -10.42
C GLU A 33 -12.48 -13.83 -8.93
N LEU A 34 -13.35 -12.87 -8.66
CA LEU A 34 -13.55 -12.30 -7.34
C LEU A 34 -14.23 -13.31 -6.39
N LYS A 35 -13.75 -13.37 -5.15
CA LYS A 35 -14.37 -14.18 -4.09
C LYS A 35 -15.51 -13.41 -3.43
N PRO A 36 -16.49 -14.09 -2.80
CA PRO A 36 -17.42 -13.43 -1.89
C PRO A 36 -16.67 -12.64 -0.81
N GLY A 37 -17.00 -11.35 -0.66
CA GLY A 37 -16.31 -10.42 0.24
C GLY A 37 -15.16 -9.63 -0.41
N ASP A 38 -14.78 -9.93 -1.65
CA ASP A 38 -13.90 -9.05 -2.42
C ASP A 38 -14.71 -7.84 -2.92
N VAL A 39 -14.06 -6.68 -3.03
CA VAL A 39 -14.60 -5.50 -3.68
C VAL A 39 -13.78 -5.26 -4.95
N ASN A 40 -14.44 -4.97 -6.07
CA ASN A 40 -13.76 -4.79 -7.36
C ASN A 40 -13.06 -3.41 -7.46
N PHE A 41 -12.14 -3.14 -6.53
CA PHE A 41 -11.39 -1.90 -6.41
C PHE A 41 -10.00 -2.15 -5.83
N CYS A 42 -9.12 -1.15 -5.88
CA CYS A 42 -7.78 -1.23 -5.28
C CYS A 42 -7.85 -1.69 -3.81
N TYR A 43 -6.97 -2.62 -3.42
CA TYR A 43 -6.97 -3.28 -2.11
C TYR A 43 -8.27 -4.01 -1.74
N GLY A 44 -9.16 -4.25 -2.70
CA GLY A 44 -10.48 -4.83 -2.44
C GLY A 44 -10.47 -6.32 -2.09
N SER A 45 -9.31 -6.97 -2.06
CA SER A 45 -9.20 -8.36 -1.61
C SER A 45 -9.64 -8.51 -0.16
N ARG A 46 -10.59 -9.42 0.10
CA ARG A 46 -11.02 -9.82 1.46
C ARG A 46 -9.88 -10.40 2.31
N ASP A 47 -8.86 -10.93 1.63
CA ASP A 47 -7.66 -11.49 2.26
C ASP A 47 -6.68 -10.37 2.71
N GLY A 48 -6.91 -9.13 2.26
CA GLY A 48 -6.20 -7.93 2.68
C GLY A 48 -6.93 -7.19 3.81
N GLN A 49 -6.20 -6.39 4.57
CA GLN A 49 -6.71 -5.74 5.77
C GLN A 49 -6.82 -4.21 5.64
N LEU A 50 -6.37 -3.60 4.53
CA LEU A 50 -6.27 -2.13 4.42
C LEU A 50 -7.63 -1.47 4.70
N TRP A 51 -8.66 -1.85 3.96
CA TRP A 51 -9.99 -1.26 4.12
C TRP A 51 -10.56 -1.53 5.51
N ARG A 52 -10.33 -2.70 6.11
CA ARG A 52 -10.79 -3.03 7.47
C ARG A 52 -10.10 -2.17 8.52
N ILE A 53 -8.81 -1.91 8.34
CA ILE A 53 -8.03 -1.01 9.20
C ILE A 53 -8.59 0.41 9.12
N LEU A 54 -8.78 0.94 7.89
CA LEU A 54 -9.30 2.30 7.70
C LEU A 54 -10.75 2.44 8.20
N ASP A 55 -11.58 1.44 7.95
CA ASP A 55 -12.95 1.35 8.47
C ASP A 55 -12.98 1.43 10.00
N THR A 56 -12.06 0.74 10.67
CA THR A 56 -11.92 0.79 12.15
C THR A 56 -11.37 2.13 12.65
N ILE A 57 -10.44 2.77 11.92
CA ILE A 57 -9.84 4.03 12.36
C ILE A 57 -10.83 5.19 12.25
N PHE A 58 -11.71 5.15 11.26
CA PHE A 58 -12.59 6.27 10.89
C PHE A 58 -14.08 5.98 11.03
N ASP A 59 -14.44 4.83 11.60
CA ASP A 59 -15.82 4.40 11.83
C ASP A 59 -16.70 4.53 10.56
N LEU A 60 -16.19 4.03 9.43
CA LEU A 60 -16.79 4.26 8.11
C LEU A 60 -18.03 3.39 7.85
N ASN A 61 -18.14 2.24 8.54
CA ASN A 61 -19.17 1.23 8.35
C ASN A 61 -19.27 0.77 6.88
N LEU A 62 -18.12 0.39 6.30
CA LEU A 62 -18.01 0.03 4.87
C LEU A 62 -18.77 -1.25 4.51
N SER A 63 -19.32 -1.25 3.30
CA SER A 63 -19.80 -2.46 2.63
C SER A 63 -18.62 -3.26 2.05
N TYR A 64 -18.65 -4.59 2.19
CA TYR A 64 -17.60 -5.51 1.69
C TYR A 64 -18.09 -6.47 0.59
N GLU A 65 -19.29 -6.25 0.08
CA GLU A 65 -19.82 -7.02 -1.03
C GLU A 65 -19.28 -6.50 -2.37
N THR A 66 -19.17 -7.37 -3.37
CA THR A 66 -18.81 -7.01 -4.75
C THR A 66 -19.93 -6.17 -5.37
N SER A 67 -19.94 -4.86 -5.11
CA SER A 67 -21.01 -3.94 -5.52
C SER A 67 -20.46 -2.55 -5.83
N GLU A 68 -21.18 -1.79 -6.67
CA GLU A 68 -20.87 -0.38 -6.94
C GLU A 68 -20.91 0.46 -5.66
N LYS A 69 -21.86 0.19 -4.76
CA LYS A 69 -21.94 0.87 -3.45
C LYS A 69 -20.63 0.76 -2.68
N ALA A 70 -20.08 -0.44 -2.55
CA ALA A 70 -18.81 -0.67 -1.84
C ALA A 70 -17.62 0.05 -2.50
N ILE A 71 -17.64 0.19 -3.83
CA ILE A 71 -16.62 0.94 -4.57
C ILE A 71 -16.75 2.44 -4.30
N GLU A 72 -17.96 2.99 -4.38
CA GLU A 72 -18.21 4.42 -4.19
C GLU A 72 -17.93 4.88 -2.75
N GLU A 73 -18.26 4.09 -1.72
CA GLU A 73 -17.90 4.38 -0.33
C GLU A 73 -16.38 4.57 -0.16
N ARG A 74 -15.58 3.72 -0.83
CA ARG A 74 -14.12 3.77 -0.81
C ARG A 74 -13.60 5.01 -1.54
N LYS A 75 -14.12 5.29 -2.73
CA LYS A 75 -13.75 6.50 -3.50
C LYS A 75 -14.10 7.77 -2.73
N GLN A 76 -15.29 7.84 -2.13
CA GLN A 76 -15.74 8.97 -1.33
C GLN A 76 -14.78 9.22 -0.18
N PHE A 77 -14.47 8.20 0.62
CA PHE A 77 -13.50 8.30 1.71
C PHE A 77 -12.13 8.81 1.22
N LEU A 78 -11.62 8.26 0.11
CA LEU A 78 -10.34 8.67 -0.47
C LEU A 78 -10.35 10.14 -0.92
N HIS A 79 -11.42 10.60 -1.56
CA HIS A 79 -11.58 11.99 -1.98
C HIS A 79 -11.66 12.94 -0.78
N GLU A 80 -12.46 12.61 0.23
CA GLU A 80 -12.60 13.38 1.46
C GLU A 80 -11.24 13.55 2.17
N ARG A 81 -10.47 12.46 2.25
CA ARG A 81 -9.13 12.46 2.88
C ARG A 81 -8.00 12.97 1.99
N GLY A 82 -8.24 13.19 0.70
CA GLY A 82 -7.19 13.57 -0.24
C GLY A 82 -6.12 12.49 -0.39
N ILE A 83 -6.54 11.23 -0.53
CA ILE A 83 -5.67 10.06 -0.63
C ILE A 83 -5.83 9.42 -2.01
N ALA A 84 -4.73 9.37 -2.76
CA ALA A 84 -4.61 8.60 -3.98
C ALA A 84 -4.18 7.15 -3.71
N ILE A 85 -4.37 6.24 -4.66
CA ILE A 85 -3.87 4.86 -4.60
C ILE A 85 -3.18 4.49 -5.92
N CYS A 86 -1.95 4.01 -5.84
CA CYS A 86 -1.21 3.46 -6.98
C CYS A 86 -0.30 2.33 -6.53
N ASP A 87 -0.66 1.09 -6.83
CA ASP A 87 0.27 -0.03 -6.67
C ASP A 87 1.39 0.06 -7.71
N ILE A 88 2.63 -0.22 -7.29
CA ILE A 88 3.84 0.09 -8.06
C ILE A 88 4.09 -0.85 -9.24
N VAL A 89 3.55 -2.07 -9.21
CA VAL A 89 3.71 -3.04 -10.31
C VAL A 89 2.54 -2.88 -11.29
N ALA A 90 2.86 -2.61 -12.55
CA ALA A 90 1.89 -2.58 -13.64
C ALA A 90 1.59 -4.00 -14.12
N SER A 91 2.64 -4.81 -14.32
CA SER A 91 2.53 -6.21 -14.69
C SER A 91 3.73 -7.03 -14.20
N ALA A 92 3.56 -8.34 -14.08
CA ALA A 92 4.64 -9.28 -13.82
C ALA A 92 4.31 -10.67 -14.38
N ARG A 93 5.33 -11.51 -14.60
CA ARG A 93 5.16 -12.92 -14.95
C ARG A 93 5.29 -13.81 -13.72
N ARG A 94 4.42 -14.82 -13.62
CA ARG A 94 4.40 -15.80 -12.53
C ARG A 94 4.49 -17.22 -13.05
N GLN A 95 5.35 -18.03 -12.41
CA GLN A 95 5.39 -19.47 -12.65
C GLN A 95 4.31 -20.19 -11.82
N LYS A 96 4.16 -19.80 -10.55
CA LYS A 96 3.08 -20.22 -9.66
C LYS A 96 2.09 -19.07 -9.48
N VAL A 97 0.81 -19.33 -9.69
CA VAL A 97 -0.26 -18.33 -9.58
C VAL A 97 -0.65 -18.16 -8.12
N ASP A 98 0.13 -17.37 -7.38
CA ASP A 98 -0.16 -16.96 -6.01
C ASP A 98 0.02 -15.43 -5.84
N ALA A 99 -0.31 -14.93 -4.64
CA ALA A 99 -0.21 -13.51 -4.30
C ALA A 99 1.15 -13.12 -3.65
N SER A 100 2.17 -13.99 -3.69
CA SER A 100 3.47 -13.72 -3.08
C SER A 100 4.28 -12.74 -3.93
N ASP A 101 4.87 -11.71 -3.33
CA ASP A 101 5.73 -10.77 -4.07
C ASP A 101 7.01 -11.44 -4.59
N LEU A 102 7.53 -12.43 -3.86
CA LEU A 102 8.75 -13.17 -4.23
C LEU A 102 8.60 -14.00 -5.52
N GLY A 103 7.36 -14.37 -5.87
CA GLY A 103 7.07 -15.18 -7.05
C GLY A 103 7.06 -14.39 -8.36
N MET A 104 7.16 -13.05 -8.30
CA MET A 104 7.14 -12.19 -9.48
C MET A 104 8.49 -12.20 -10.21
N LYS A 105 8.42 -12.34 -11.53
CA LYS A 105 9.52 -12.16 -12.49
C LYS A 105 9.10 -11.16 -13.57
N ASP A 106 10.06 -10.65 -14.32
CA ASP A 106 9.82 -9.73 -15.45
C ASP A 106 8.86 -8.58 -15.07
N ILE A 107 9.18 -7.91 -13.95
CA ILE A 107 8.33 -6.89 -13.33
C ILE A 107 8.40 -5.61 -14.17
N GLU A 108 7.23 -5.16 -14.62
CA GLU A 108 7.01 -3.84 -15.21
C GLU A 108 6.46 -2.89 -14.14
N LEU A 109 7.17 -1.79 -13.90
CA LEU A 109 6.80 -0.80 -12.89
C LEU A 109 5.95 0.32 -13.49
N ARG A 110 5.02 0.83 -12.69
CA ARG A 110 4.36 2.12 -12.96
C ARG A 110 5.29 3.28 -12.62
N ASP A 111 5.15 4.41 -13.31
CA ASP A 111 5.99 5.59 -13.09
C ASP A 111 5.50 6.44 -11.91
N ILE A 112 5.78 5.99 -10.69
CA ILE A 112 5.40 6.73 -9.47
C ILE A 112 6.02 8.12 -9.46
N VAL A 113 7.26 8.27 -9.95
CA VAL A 113 7.91 9.58 -9.99
C VAL A 113 7.21 10.49 -10.99
N GLY A 114 6.86 10.00 -12.19
CA GLY A 114 6.04 10.71 -13.16
C GLY A 114 4.71 11.19 -12.57
N TYR A 115 3.99 10.31 -11.86
CA TYR A 115 2.76 10.73 -11.16
C TYR A 115 3.01 11.78 -10.09
N LEU A 116 4.12 11.70 -9.33
CA LEU A 116 4.43 12.77 -8.39
C LEU A 116 4.63 14.12 -9.09
N ARG A 117 5.20 14.14 -10.31
CA ARG A 117 5.34 15.37 -11.11
C ARG A 117 3.98 15.91 -11.58
N GLU A 118 3.12 15.02 -12.06
CA GLU A 118 1.78 15.35 -12.55
C GLU A 118 0.85 15.83 -11.41
N TYR A 119 1.00 15.27 -10.20
CA TYR A 119 0.18 15.56 -9.02
C TYR A 119 1.00 16.29 -7.93
N PRO A 120 1.24 17.60 -8.06
CA PRO A 120 2.15 18.37 -7.19
C PRO A 120 1.70 18.55 -5.74
N ASN A 121 0.45 18.18 -5.41
CA ASN A 121 -0.05 18.21 -4.04
C ASN A 121 0.39 16.97 -3.22
N ILE A 122 0.73 15.85 -3.87
CA ILE A 122 1.11 14.58 -3.21
C ILE A 122 2.50 14.65 -2.57
N ASN A 123 2.60 15.12 -1.34
CA ASN A 123 3.87 15.25 -0.62
C ASN A 123 4.26 14.02 0.20
N THR A 124 3.37 13.02 0.30
CA THR A 124 3.61 11.83 1.13
C THR A 124 3.22 10.54 0.39
N LEU A 125 4.15 9.58 0.37
CA LEU A 125 3.89 8.20 -0.06
C LEU A 125 3.72 7.29 1.18
N LEU A 126 2.65 6.51 1.21
CA LEU A 126 2.37 5.52 2.24
C LEU A 126 2.58 4.12 1.65
N PHE A 127 3.75 3.52 1.89
CA PHE A 127 4.02 2.17 1.45
C PHE A 127 3.34 1.16 2.39
N THR A 128 2.45 0.33 1.87
CA THR A 128 1.77 -0.73 2.63
C THR A 128 2.55 -2.04 2.55
N GLY A 129 3.86 -1.94 2.77
CA GLY A 129 4.84 -3.01 2.62
C GLY A 129 6.25 -2.43 2.65
N GLY A 130 7.17 -3.11 3.35
CA GLY A 130 8.52 -2.60 3.53
C GLY A 130 9.46 -2.92 2.36
N ASN A 131 10.75 -2.62 2.57
CA ASN A 131 11.88 -2.95 1.70
C ASN A 131 12.22 -4.46 1.61
N SER A 132 11.22 -5.35 1.73
CA SER A 132 11.41 -6.76 1.39
C SER A 132 11.56 -6.92 -0.12
N ALA A 133 12.18 -8.00 -0.59
CA ALA A 133 12.32 -8.26 -2.02
C ALA A 133 10.97 -8.17 -2.73
N ASN A 134 10.92 -7.39 -3.81
CA ASN A 134 9.73 -7.06 -4.60
C ASN A 134 8.61 -6.30 -3.86
N GLY A 135 8.81 -5.88 -2.61
CA GLY A 135 7.89 -5.01 -1.89
C GLY A 135 7.86 -3.59 -2.47
N PRO A 136 6.87 -2.77 -2.12
CA PRO A 136 6.64 -1.50 -2.77
C PRO A 136 7.76 -0.49 -2.49
N GLU A 137 8.27 -0.42 -1.25
CA GLU A 137 9.42 0.42 -0.91
C GLU A 137 10.69 -0.04 -1.66
N TYR A 138 10.90 -1.35 -1.81
CA TYR A 138 12.06 -1.91 -2.51
C TYR A 138 12.07 -1.54 -4.00
N LEU A 139 10.93 -1.75 -4.67
CA LEU A 139 10.78 -1.42 -6.08
C LEU A 139 10.85 0.10 -6.32
N PHE A 140 10.28 0.90 -5.41
CA PHE A 140 10.38 2.35 -5.48
C PHE A 140 11.84 2.83 -5.35
N ARG A 141 12.60 2.27 -4.39
CA ARG A 141 14.04 2.55 -4.23
C ARG A 141 14.82 2.26 -5.51
N LYS A 142 14.50 1.18 -6.22
CA LYS A 142 15.10 0.87 -7.53
C LYS A 142 14.76 1.95 -8.56
N GLN A 143 13.49 2.29 -8.70
CA GLN A 143 13.01 3.28 -9.66
C GLN A 143 13.64 4.66 -9.45
N ILE A 144 13.69 5.17 -8.22
CA ILE A 144 14.24 6.51 -7.96
C ILE A 144 15.77 6.56 -8.12
N LYS A 145 16.46 5.42 -7.91
CA LYS A 145 17.91 5.31 -8.10
C LYS A 145 18.29 5.49 -9.57
N GLU A 146 17.49 4.95 -10.48
CA GLU A 146 17.67 5.12 -11.93
C GLU A 146 17.53 6.59 -12.36
N GLN A 147 16.81 7.41 -11.58
CA GLN A 147 16.66 8.86 -11.77
C GLN A 147 17.67 9.70 -10.96
N GLY A 148 18.65 9.07 -10.31
CA GLY A 148 19.66 9.78 -9.49
C GLY A 148 19.13 10.35 -8.17
N LEU A 149 17.89 10.05 -7.79
CA LEU A 149 17.28 10.50 -6.55
C LEU A 149 17.74 9.63 -5.37
N ARG A 150 17.81 10.22 -4.16
CA ARG A 150 18.30 9.56 -2.95
C ARG A 150 17.32 9.76 -1.78
N LEU A 151 16.97 8.67 -1.11
CA LEU A 151 16.21 8.71 0.14
C LEU A 151 17.15 8.97 1.32
N LYS A 152 16.86 9.99 2.10
CA LYS A 152 17.45 10.27 3.41
C LYS A 152 16.57 9.62 4.49
N ALA A 153 17.17 8.81 5.35
CA ALA A 153 16.45 8.23 6.49
C ALA A 153 16.17 9.30 7.55
N VAL A 154 14.95 9.30 8.08
CA VAL A 154 14.48 10.15 9.19
C VAL A 154 14.13 9.28 10.39
N VAL A 155 13.40 8.19 10.17
CA VAL A 155 13.09 7.17 11.17
C VAL A 155 13.42 5.80 10.60
N THR A 156 14.26 5.04 11.29
CA THR A 156 14.73 3.72 10.86
C THR A 156 13.91 2.55 11.41
N GLU A 157 13.18 2.79 12.50
CA GLU A 157 12.21 1.84 13.07
C GLU A 157 10.90 1.85 12.29
N VAL A 158 10.13 0.76 12.34
CA VAL A 158 8.83 0.69 11.66
C VAL A 158 7.76 1.44 12.47
N PRO A 159 6.98 2.37 11.86
CA PRO A 159 7.01 2.78 10.45
C PRO A 159 8.21 3.61 10.06
N ARG A 160 8.93 3.16 9.03
CA ARG A 160 10.15 3.85 8.59
C ARG A 160 9.79 5.10 7.83
N ILE A 161 10.48 6.19 8.13
CA ILE A 161 10.26 7.46 7.45
C ILE A 161 11.53 7.84 6.72
N HIS A 162 11.37 8.16 5.43
CA HIS A 162 12.44 8.71 4.62
C HIS A 162 11.94 9.96 3.89
N GLU A 163 12.87 10.76 3.39
CA GLU A 163 12.57 11.94 2.59
C GLU A 163 13.50 11.99 1.37
N PHE A 164 13.00 12.50 0.25
CA PHE A 164 13.82 12.84 -0.92
C PHE A 164 13.36 14.16 -1.55
N GLN A 165 14.23 14.77 -2.34
CA GLN A 165 13.94 16.01 -3.06
C GLN A 165 13.57 15.67 -4.50
N LEU A 166 12.38 16.09 -4.95
CA LEU A 166 11.87 15.91 -6.29
C LEU A 166 11.91 17.24 -7.05
N ASP A 167 12.56 17.23 -8.22
CA ASP A 167 12.63 18.30 -9.22
C ASP A 167 12.98 19.73 -8.71
N LEU A 168 12.82 20.73 -9.58
CA LEU A 168 12.95 22.16 -9.30
C LEU A 168 11.58 22.84 -9.52
N PRO A 169 11.07 23.65 -8.56
CA PRO A 169 11.64 23.90 -7.24
C PRO A 169 11.67 22.64 -6.38
N ARG A 170 12.70 22.51 -5.54
CA ARG A 170 12.95 21.33 -4.70
C ARG A 170 11.74 21.03 -3.81
N ARG A 171 10.96 20.02 -4.20
CA ARG A 171 9.81 19.54 -3.44
C ARG A 171 10.23 18.36 -2.59
N THR A 172 10.13 18.51 -1.27
CA THR A 172 10.36 17.39 -0.34
C THR A 172 9.19 16.41 -0.42
N ILE A 173 9.49 15.17 -0.75
CA ILE A 173 8.54 14.05 -0.67
C ILE A 173 8.92 13.18 0.52
N ARG A 174 7.96 12.96 1.41
CA ARG A 174 8.09 12.03 2.54
C ARG A 174 7.59 10.65 2.12
N THR A 175 8.26 9.61 2.58
CA THR A 175 7.78 8.23 2.47
C THR A 175 7.61 7.64 3.86
N VAL A 176 6.55 6.88 4.05
CA VAL A 176 6.25 6.15 5.28
C VAL A 176 6.04 4.68 4.93
N SER A 177 6.92 3.81 5.43
CA SER A 177 6.80 2.37 5.25
C SER A 177 6.09 1.73 6.42
N LEU A 178 4.80 1.45 6.20
CA LEU A 178 3.91 0.80 7.16
C LEU A 178 4.07 -0.72 7.12
N THR A 179 3.66 -1.38 8.20
CA THR A 179 3.51 -2.83 8.26
C THR A 179 2.42 -3.27 7.27
N ALA A 180 2.76 -4.19 6.36
CA ALA A 180 1.84 -4.61 5.30
C ALA A 180 0.47 -5.09 5.86
N PRO A 181 -0.65 -4.66 5.27
CA PRO A 181 -2.01 -5.03 5.69
C PRO A 181 -2.40 -6.39 5.10
N SER A 182 -1.55 -7.39 5.33
CA SER A 182 -1.69 -8.76 4.84
C SER A 182 -1.37 -9.75 5.96
N GLY A 183 -2.10 -10.87 5.98
CA GLY A 183 -1.85 -11.97 6.91
C GLY A 183 -0.43 -12.54 6.82
N ALA A 184 0.20 -12.46 5.63
CA ALA A 184 1.59 -12.89 5.44
C ALA A 184 2.59 -12.15 6.34
N ALA A 185 2.27 -10.91 6.74
CA ALA A 185 3.12 -10.12 7.63
C ALA A 185 2.92 -10.42 9.13
N ASN A 186 1.94 -11.27 9.51
CA ASN A 186 1.65 -11.55 10.92
C ASN A 186 2.84 -12.11 11.69
N ARG A 187 3.65 -12.98 11.07
CA ARG A 187 4.88 -13.51 11.69
C ARG A 187 5.88 -12.38 11.96
N ALA A 188 6.06 -11.47 11.01
CA ALA A 188 6.94 -10.32 11.17
C ALA A 188 6.44 -9.39 12.28
N VAL A 189 5.13 -9.11 12.34
CA VAL A 189 4.53 -8.34 13.45
C VAL A 189 4.81 -9.02 14.80
N GLY A 190 4.61 -10.34 14.89
CA GLY A 190 4.85 -11.11 16.12
C GLY A 190 6.29 -11.03 16.62
N SER A 191 7.26 -10.79 15.72
CA SER A 191 8.67 -10.60 16.10
C SER A 191 9.03 -9.18 16.54
N MET A 192 8.18 -8.17 16.30
CA MET A 192 8.48 -6.78 16.65
C MET A 192 8.43 -6.56 18.17
N GLU A 193 9.48 -5.96 18.74
CA GLU A 193 9.54 -5.66 20.18
C GLU A 193 8.41 -4.73 20.64
N ALA A 194 8.04 -3.73 19.82
CA ALA A 194 6.91 -2.86 20.10
C ALA A 194 5.59 -3.64 20.24
N TYR A 195 5.35 -4.64 19.38
CA TYR A 195 4.16 -5.49 19.47
C TYR A 195 4.20 -6.38 20.72
N LYS A 196 5.34 -7.03 21.00
CA LYS A 196 5.51 -7.89 22.18
C LYS A 196 5.29 -7.13 23.49
N ALA A 197 5.82 -5.91 23.60
CA ALA A 197 5.66 -5.06 24.78
C ALA A 197 4.18 -4.75 25.07
N ILE A 198 3.40 -4.41 24.03
CA ILE A 198 1.96 -4.16 24.18
C ILE A 198 1.22 -5.45 24.53
N LYS A 199 1.52 -6.55 23.82
CA LYS A 199 0.89 -7.87 24.03
C LYS A 199 1.08 -8.40 25.44
N ALA A 200 2.23 -8.13 26.06
CA ALA A 200 2.53 -8.52 27.43
C ALA A 200 1.61 -7.83 28.47
N ILE A 201 1.19 -6.60 28.18
CA ILE A 201 0.28 -5.82 29.04
C ILE A 201 -1.19 -6.11 28.68
N ARG A 202 -1.47 -6.31 27.38
CA ARG A 202 -2.81 -6.55 26.82
C ARG A 202 -2.86 -7.87 26.04
N PRO A 203 -3.17 -9.00 26.70
CA PRO A 203 -3.18 -10.31 26.05
C PRO A 203 -4.22 -10.47 24.93
N ASP A 204 -5.25 -9.62 24.87
CA ASP A 204 -6.25 -9.56 23.79
C ASP A 204 -5.73 -8.86 22.53
N PHE A 205 -4.78 -7.94 22.67
CA PHE A 205 -4.23 -7.12 21.58
C PHE A 205 -3.60 -7.98 20.49
N ASN A 206 -4.02 -7.87 19.24
CA ASN A 206 -3.58 -8.75 18.16
C ASN A 206 -2.85 -7.99 17.03
N THR A 207 -2.41 -8.71 16.00
CA THR A 207 -1.65 -8.09 14.90
C THR A 207 -2.49 -7.14 14.04
N PHE A 208 -3.81 -7.27 14.05
CA PHE A 208 -4.72 -6.30 13.43
C PHE A 208 -4.75 -5.01 14.25
N ASP A 209 -4.92 -5.10 15.58
CA ASP A 209 -4.92 -3.94 16.48
C ASP A 209 -3.60 -3.17 16.40
N PHE A 210 -2.48 -3.88 16.28
CA PHE A 210 -1.17 -3.27 16.06
C PHE A 210 -1.11 -2.42 14.78
N ARG A 211 -1.69 -2.92 13.69
CA ARG A 211 -1.76 -2.16 12.44
C ARG A 211 -2.74 -0.99 12.54
N VAL A 212 -3.88 -1.15 13.20
CA VAL A 212 -4.82 -0.06 13.47
C VAL A 212 -4.13 1.07 14.24
N MET A 213 -3.44 0.74 15.34
CA MET A 213 -2.64 1.69 16.11
C MET A 213 -1.59 2.39 15.25
N GLN A 214 -0.85 1.62 14.45
CA GLN A 214 0.22 2.14 13.62
C GLN A 214 -0.30 3.07 12.51
N TYR A 215 -1.36 2.66 11.80
CA TYR A 215 -1.92 3.38 10.66
C TYR A 215 -2.60 4.68 11.09
N LYS A 216 -3.21 4.71 12.28
CA LYS A 216 -3.93 5.88 12.81
C LYS A 216 -3.10 7.18 12.82
N SER A 217 -1.77 7.08 12.89
CA SER A 217 -0.90 8.27 12.92
C SER A 217 -0.59 8.86 11.54
N PHE A 218 -0.98 8.19 10.44
CA PHE A 218 -0.56 8.56 9.08
C PHE A 218 -1.71 8.83 8.09
N PHE A 219 -2.94 8.45 8.46
CA PHE A 219 -4.17 8.60 7.68
C PHE A 219 -5.10 9.65 8.29
#